data_AF-A0A2J8VXV6-F1
#
_entry.id   AF-A0A2J8VXV6-F1
#
_cell.length_a   1.000
_cell.length_b   1.000
_cell.length_c   1.000
_cell.angle_alpha   90.00
_cell.angle_beta   90.00
_cell.angle_gamma   90.00
#
_symmetry.space_group_name_H-M   'P 1'
#
loop_
_entity.id
_entity.type
_entity.pdbx_description
1 polymer ?
#
loop_
_entity_poly.entity_id
_entity_poly.type
_entity_poly.pdbx_seq_one_letter_code
_entity_poly.pdbx_strand_id
1 'polypeptide(L)'
;MCVAASDKRPRSIPLVQVLRTTALTSACAEHSDQRVVYLEHVVVRISISHPRRGDLQIYLISPSGTKSQLLAKRLLDLSNEGFTNWEFMTVHCWGEKAEGQWTLEIQDLPSQVRNPEKQGDLETPVANQLQYRIVLITVAL
;
A
#
# COMPACT_ATOMS: atom_id res chain seq x y z
N MET A 1 -3.14 18.53 -9.05
CA MET A 1 -2.82 17.15 -8.63
C MET A 1 -4.01 16.61 -7.86
N CYS A 2 -4.68 15.57 -8.35
CA CYS A 2 -5.82 15.00 -7.64
C CYS A 2 -5.36 14.02 -6.55
N VAL A 3 -5.88 14.17 -5.34
CA VAL A 3 -5.65 13.25 -4.22
C VAL A 3 -6.93 12.48 -3.95
N ALA A 4 -6.91 11.19 -4.24
CA ALA A 4 -8.11 10.35 -4.15
C ALA A 4 -8.54 10.07 -2.71
N ALA A 5 -7.58 9.94 -1.78
CA ALA A 5 -7.84 9.64 -0.38
C ALA A 5 -6.60 9.93 0.48
N SER A 6 -6.79 9.99 1.80
CA SER A 6 -5.70 9.98 2.79
C SER A 6 -6.24 9.43 4.11
N ASP A 7 -5.85 8.20 4.47
CA ASP A 7 -6.01 7.71 5.85
C ASP A 7 -4.77 8.12 6.67
N LYS A 8 -4.95 8.58 7.91
CA LYS A 8 -3.85 8.91 8.84
C LYS A 8 -3.87 8.02 10.07
N ARG A 9 -4.88 7.14 10.20
CA ARG A 9 -5.06 6.30 11.38
C ARG A 9 -4.13 5.11 11.30
N PRO A 10 -3.29 4.88 12.33
CA PRO A 10 -2.48 3.67 12.42
C PRO A 10 -3.37 2.41 12.37
N ARG A 11 -2.91 1.37 11.68
CA ARG A 11 -3.53 0.05 11.65
C ARG A 11 -2.48 -1.01 11.97
N SER A 12 -2.88 -2.12 12.58
CA SER A 12 -1.97 -3.26 12.74
C SER A 12 -1.99 -4.10 11.46
N ILE A 13 -0.82 -4.54 10.98
CA ILE A 13 -0.75 -5.55 9.93
C ILE A 13 -0.78 -6.92 10.62
N PRO A 14 -1.81 -7.73 10.38
CA PRO A 14 -1.87 -9.07 10.95
C PRO A 14 -0.85 -10.00 10.27
N LEU A 15 -0.26 -10.89 11.06
CA LEU A 15 0.65 -11.93 10.55
C LEU A 15 -0.12 -12.91 9.66
N VAL A 16 0.45 -13.26 8.50
CA VAL A 16 -0.07 -14.28 7.56
C VAL A 16 -1.47 -13.95 7.00
N GLN A 17 -2.04 -12.80 7.36
CA GLN A 17 -3.32 -12.32 6.87
C GLN A 17 -3.14 -11.08 5.99
N VAL A 18 -4.17 -10.75 5.22
CA VAL A 18 -4.18 -9.60 4.33
C VAL A 18 -4.87 -8.43 5.03
N LEU A 19 -4.13 -7.35 5.30
CA LEU A 19 -4.75 -6.08 5.65
C LEU A 19 -5.31 -5.45 4.36
N ARG A 20 -6.62 -5.23 4.32
CA ARG A 20 -7.30 -4.53 3.23
C ARG A 20 -7.80 -3.18 3.69
N THR A 21 -7.57 -2.17 2.87
CA THR A 21 -8.14 -0.84 3.07
C THR A 21 -8.63 -0.30 1.75
N THR A 22 -9.75 0.41 1.81
CA THR A 22 -10.50 0.83 0.62
C THR A 22 -10.74 2.32 0.68
N ALA A 23 -10.68 2.97 -0.47
CA ALA A 23 -11.03 4.38 -0.58
C ALA A 23 -11.87 4.64 -1.82
N LEU A 24 -12.96 5.38 -1.65
CA LEU A 24 -13.79 5.86 -2.74
C LEU A 24 -13.28 7.22 -3.19
N THR A 25 -13.12 7.41 -4.50
CA THR A 25 -12.71 8.70 -5.08
C THR A 25 -13.67 9.15 -6.17
N SER A 26 -13.96 10.45 -6.20
CA SER A 26 -14.63 11.14 -7.32
C SER A 26 -13.65 11.57 -8.41
N ALA A 27 -12.35 11.24 -8.26
CA ALA A 27 -11.27 11.69 -9.14
C ALA A 27 -11.25 13.21 -9.35
N CYS A 28 -11.53 13.95 -8.27
CA CYS A 28 -11.60 15.41 -8.24
C CYS A 28 -12.60 16.00 -9.23
N ALA A 29 -13.75 15.32 -9.43
CA ALA A 29 -14.82 15.78 -10.31
C ALA A 29 -15.27 17.24 -10.06
N GLU A 30 -15.18 17.71 -8.82
CA GLU A 30 -15.56 19.07 -8.40
C GLU A 30 -14.55 20.16 -8.80
N HIS A 31 -13.33 19.79 -9.19
CA HIS A 31 -12.24 20.71 -9.52
C HIS A 31 -11.79 20.50 -10.96
N SER A 32 -12.33 21.29 -11.89
CA SER A 32 -12.09 21.10 -13.34
C SER A 32 -10.62 21.16 -13.74
N ASP A 33 -9.79 21.91 -13.01
CA ASP A 33 -8.34 22.04 -13.20
C ASP A 33 -7.54 20.83 -12.70
N GLN A 34 -8.15 19.96 -11.91
CA GLN A 34 -7.49 18.82 -11.26
C GLN A 34 -8.19 17.49 -11.53
N ARG A 35 -9.34 17.51 -12.21
CA ARG A 35 -10.14 16.33 -12.52
C ARG A 35 -9.33 15.37 -13.36
N VAL A 36 -9.29 14.11 -12.93
CA VAL A 36 -8.68 13.03 -13.70
C VAL A 36 -9.77 12.07 -14.14
N VAL A 37 -10.03 12.00 -15.44
CA VAL A 37 -11.05 11.08 -15.98
C VAL A 37 -10.42 9.71 -16.24
N TYR A 38 -9.27 9.69 -16.91
CA TYR A 38 -8.53 8.49 -17.27
C TYR A 38 -7.15 8.49 -16.64
N LEU A 39 -6.71 7.31 -16.21
CA LEU A 39 -5.44 7.13 -15.53
C LEU A 39 -4.25 7.09 -16.51
N GLU A 40 -3.10 7.58 -16.06
CA GLU A 40 -1.81 7.39 -16.71
C GLU A 40 -0.85 6.73 -15.72
N HIS A 41 -0.44 7.49 -14.71
CA HIS A 41 0.40 7.04 -13.61
C HIS A 41 -0.37 7.15 -12.30
N VAL A 42 -0.29 6.09 -11.49
CA VAL A 42 -0.86 6.08 -10.14
C VAL A 42 0.27 5.91 -9.14
N VAL A 43 0.37 6.86 -8.22
CA VAL A 43 1.34 6.83 -7.12
C VAL A 43 0.63 6.56 -5.81
N VAL A 44 1.18 5.64 -5.00
CA VAL A 44 0.75 5.35 -3.63
C VAL A 44 1.86 5.76 -2.68
N ARG A 45 1.63 6.83 -1.90
CA ARG A 45 2.55 7.24 -0.83
C ARG A 45 2.17 6.59 0.48
N ILE A 46 3.06 5.80 1.09
CA ILE A 46 2.83 5.06 2.36
C ILE A 46 3.94 5.28 3.40
N SER A 47 3.60 5.03 4.66
CA SER A 47 4.55 4.88 5.76
C SER A 47 4.25 3.57 6.48
N ILE A 48 5.27 2.77 6.78
CA ILE A 48 5.14 1.45 7.43
C ILE A 48 6.31 1.27 8.38
N SER A 49 6.04 1.00 9.66
CA SER A 49 7.05 0.45 10.56
C SER A 49 6.92 -1.07 10.54
N HIS A 50 8.03 -1.78 10.35
CA HIS A 50 8.02 -3.24 10.29
C HIS A 50 9.37 -3.82 10.73
N PRO A 51 9.41 -4.90 11.53
CA PRO A 51 10.66 -5.48 12.03
C PRO A 51 11.53 -6.07 10.91
N ARG A 52 10.92 -6.45 9.77
CA ARG A 52 11.65 -6.91 8.59
C ARG A 52 10.91 -6.54 7.31
N ARG A 53 11.28 -5.44 6.68
CA ARG A 53 10.61 -4.88 5.50
C ARG A 53 10.49 -5.86 4.33
N GLY A 54 11.45 -6.77 4.16
CA GLY A 54 11.43 -7.77 3.08
C GLY A 54 10.32 -8.82 3.16
N ASP A 55 9.66 -8.96 4.32
CA ASP A 55 8.52 -9.88 4.52
C ASP A 55 7.19 -9.30 4.01
N LEU A 56 7.16 -8.00 3.67
CA LEU A 56 5.98 -7.31 3.17
C LEU A 56 5.74 -7.58 1.67
N GLN A 57 4.46 -7.72 1.31
CA GLN A 57 3.98 -7.57 -0.06
C GLN A 57 2.86 -6.52 -0.12
N ILE A 58 2.84 -5.74 -1.20
CA ILE A 58 1.88 -4.65 -1.36
C ILE A 58 1.26 -4.72 -2.75
N TYR A 59 -0.06 -4.66 -2.79
CA TYR A 59 -0.84 -4.61 -4.02
C TYR A 59 -1.82 -3.45 -4.01
N LEU A 60 -2.03 -2.84 -5.17
CA LEU A 60 -3.09 -1.87 -5.43
C LEU A 60 -4.08 -2.48 -6.42
N ILE A 61 -5.37 -2.31 -6.16
CA ILE A 61 -6.44 -2.74 -7.05
C ILE A 61 -7.23 -1.50 -7.48
N SER A 62 -7.35 -1.29 -8.80
CA SER A 62 -8.11 -0.20 -9.41
C SER A 62 -9.63 -0.44 -9.34
N PRO A 63 -10.46 0.59 -9.58
CA PRO A 63 -11.92 0.44 -9.65
C PRO A 63 -12.38 -0.59 -10.70
N SER A 64 -11.62 -0.75 -11.79
CA SER A 64 -11.91 -1.74 -12.83
C SER A 64 -11.42 -3.16 -12.48
N GLY A 65 -10.72 -3.33 -11.35
CA GLY A 65 -10.24 -4.62 -10.86
C GLY A 65 -8.79 -4.98 -11.22
N THR A 66 -8.05 -4.09 -11.89
CA THR A 66 -6.63 -4.34 -12.23
C THR A 66 -5.79 -4.35 -10.97
N LYS A 67 -5.08 -5.47 -10.74
CA LYS A 67 -4.22 -5.68 -9.57
C LYS A 67 -2.74 -5.42 -9.92
N SER A 68 -2.18 -4.35 -9.38
CA SER A 68 -0.77 -3.98 -9.50
C SER A 68 0.03 -4.40 -8.29
N GLN A 69 1.10 -5.18 -8.49
CA GLN A 69 2.07 -5.47 -7.44
C GLN A 69 3.02 -4.27 -7.28
N LEU A 70 2.92 -3.55 -6.17
CA LEU A 70 3.77 -2.40 -5.86
C LEU A 70 5.07 -2.80 -5.18
N LEU A 71 5.01 -3.86 -4.36
CA LEU A 71 6.16 -4.41 -3.66
C LEU A 71 6.04 -5.93 -3.65
N ALA A 72 6.99 -6.61 -4.29
CA ALA A 72 7.18 -8.04 -4.14
C ALA A 72 7.96 -8.35 -2.85
N LYS A 73 7.80 -9.57 -2.34
CA LYS A 73 8.59 -10.07 -1.21
C LYS A 73 10.06 -10.08 -1.60
N ARG A 74 10.94 -9.58 -0.72
CA ARG A 74 12.38 -9.52 -0.95
C ARG A 74 13.10 -10.28 0.14
N LEU A 75 13.43 -11.54 -0.14
CA LEU A 75 14.00 -12.48 0.85
C LEU A 75 15.27 -11.95 1.53
N LEU A 76 16.10 -11.18 0.81
CA LEU A 76 17.37 -10.65 1.32
C LEU A 76 17.23 -9.26 1.97
N ASP A 77 16.03 -8.64 1.96
CA ASP A 77 15.81 -7.37 2.63
C ASP A 77 15.48 -7.61 4.11
N LEU A 78 16.53 -7.56 4.94
CA LEU A 78 16.47 -7.77 6.38
C LEU A 78 16.23 -6.47 7.18
N SER A 79 16.07 -5.33 6.50
CA SER A 79 15.98 -4.01 7.15
C SER A 79 14.73 -3.89 8.03
N ASN A 80 14.89 -3.24 9.19
CA ASN A 80 13.82 -2.89 10.12
C ASN A 80 13.37 -1.41 9.99
N GLU A 81 13.91 -0.66 9.03
CA GLU A 81 13.58 0.75 8.82
C GLU A 81 12.17 0.96 8.26
N GLY A 82 11.57 -0.09 7.69
CA GLY A 82 10.26 -0.02 7.06
C GLY A 82 10.24 0.96 5.87
N PHE A 83 9.16 1.72 5.75
CA PHE A 83 8.97 2.75 4.73
C PHE A 83 8.54 4.06 5.39
N THR A 84 9.13 5.19 5.00
CA THR A 84 8.74 6.51 5.51
C THR A 84 8.43 7.42 4.33
N ASN A 85 7.16 7.81 4.17
CA ASN A 85 6.67 8.62 3.04
C ASN A 85 7.12 8.09 1.68
N TRP A 86 7.20 6.77 1.54
CA TRP A 86 7.70 6.11 0.34
C TRP A 86 6.63 6.12 -0.75
N GLU A 87 7.03 6.41 -1.98
CA GLU A 87 6.15 6.44 -3.14
C GLU A 87 6.35 5.20 -4.01
N PHE A 88 5.30 4.39 -4.11
CA PHE A 88 5.21 3.34 -5.10
C PHE A 88 4.42 3.85 -6.31
N MET A 89 4.75 3.39 -7.51
CA MET A 89 4.07 3.81 -8.74
C MET A 89 3.68 2.61 -9.59
N THR A 90 2.56 2.72 -10.31
CA THR A 90 2.16 1.76 -11.33
C THR A 90 1.53 2.46 -12.55
N VAL A 91 1.71 1.84 -13.71
CA VAL A 91 1.06 2.20 -14.99
C VAL A 91 0.13 1.09 -15.50
N HIS A 92 -0.09 0.02 -14.73
CA HIS A 92 -0.85 -1.15 -15.22
C HIS A 92 -2.32 -0.84 -15.50
N CYS A 93 -2.86 0.22 -14.89
CA CYS A 93 -4.24 0.67 -15.05
C CYS A 93 -4.38 1.87 -16.00
N TRP A 94 -3.39 2.09 -16.88
CA TRP A 94 -3.43 3.16 -17.88
C TRP A 94 -4.72 3.11 -18.71
N GLY A 95 -5.38 4.26 -18.86
CA GLY A 95 -6.61 4.42 -19.63
C GLY A 95 -7.89 3.98 -18.90
N GLU A 96 -7.79 3.39 -17.70
CA GLU A 96 -8.98 3.09 -16.90
C GLU A 96 -9.59 4.37 -16.31
N LYS A 97 -10.87 4.31 -15.95
CA LYS A 97 -11.53 5.40 -15.22
C LYS A 97 -10.94 5.52 -13.81
N ALA A 98 -10.62 6.75 -13.42
CA ALA A 98 -10.03 7.01 -12.09
C ALA A 98 -11.06 6.97 -10.95
N GLU A 99 -12.32 7.31 -11.25
CA GLU A 99 -13.44 7.34 -10.31
C GLU A 99 -13.83 5.93 -9.85
N GLY A 100 -14.12 5.79 -8.57
CA GLY A 100 -14.62 4.55 -7.97
C GLY A 100 -13.80 4.10 -6.76
N GLN A 101 -13.94 2.82 -6.41
CA GLN A 101 -13.33 2.25 -5.22
C GLN A 101 -11.94 1.68 -5.54
N TRP A 102 -10.94 2.21 -4.85
CA TRP A 102 -9.58 1.68 -4.85
C TRP A 102 -9.35 0.81 -3.62
N THR A 103 -8.56 -0.26 -3.76
CA THR A 103 -8.20 -1.14 -2.65
C THR A 103 -6.69 -1.30 -2.53
N LEU A 104 -6.13 -1.06 -1.36
CA LEU A 104 -4.75 -1.42 -1.03
C LEU A 104 -4.74 -2.69 -0.18
N GLU A 105 -3.94 -3.66 -0.59
CA GLU A 105 -3.65 -4.87 0.17
C GLU A 105 -2.21 -4.85 0.65
N ILE A 106 -2.01 -5.09 1.95
CA ILE A 106 -0.70 -5.27 2.56
C ILE A 106 -0.69 -6.65 3.22
N GLN A 107 0.34 -7.43 2.92
CA GLN A 107 0.52 -8.78 3.46
C GLN A 107 1.85 -8.85 4.20
N ASP A 108 1.83 -9.45 5.38
CA ASP A 108 3.04 -9.78 6.12
C ASP A 108 3.25 -11.30 6.10
N LEU A 109 4.22 -11.73 5.29
CA LEU A 109 4.53 -13.13 5.05
C LEU A 109 5.90 -13.45 5.67
N PRO A 110 5.94 -13.88 6.94
CA PRO A 110 7.20 -14.16 7.62
C PRO A 110 8.09 -15.10 6.81
N SER A 111 9.35 -14.74 6.68
CA SER A 111 10.39 -15.68 6.26
C SER A 111 10.62 -16.75 7.34
N GLN A 112 11.29 -17.85 7.00
CA GLN A 112 11.65 -18.92 7.95
C GLN A 112 12.40 -18.38 9.19
N VAL A 113 13.13 -17.28 9.05
CA VAL A 113 13.88 -16.60 10.13
C VAL A 113 12.96 -15.92 11.14
N ARG A 114 11.75 -15.50 10.74
CA ARG A 114 10.76 -14.84 11.63
C ARG A 114 9.52 -15.71 11.83
N ASN A 115 9.57 -17.00 11.50
CA ASN A 115 8.37 -17.84 11.56
C ASN A 115 8.03 -18.16 13.03
N PRO A 116 6.87 -17.70 13.55
CA PRO A 116 6.55 -17.84 14.98
C PRO A 116 6.49 -19.30 15.45
N GLU A 117 6.10 -20.23 14.56
CA GLU A 117 6.06 -21.66 14.87
C GLU A 117 7.44 -22.27 15.13
N LYS A 118 8.50 -21.67 14.58
CA LYS A 118 9.89 -22.11 14.80
C LYS A 118 10.59 -21.31 15.89
N GLN A 119 10.08 -20.12 16.21
CA GLN A 119 10.59 -19.23 17.23
C GLN A 119 9.75 -19.44 18.50
N GLY A 120 10.00 -20.52 19.24
CA GLY A 120 9.29 -20.80 20.50
C GLY A 120 9.26 -19.57 21.41
N ASP A 121 8.05 -19.19 21.84
CA ASP A 121 7.61 -18.25 22.90
C ASP A 121 8.58 -17.14 23.36
N LEU A 122 9.35 -16.55 22.45
CA LEU A 122 10.18 -15.38 22.72
C LEU A 122 9.42 -14.15 22.21
N GLU A 123 8.78 -13.45 23.15
CA GLU A 123 8.18 -12.14 22.95
C GLU A 123 9.10 -11.26 22.09
N THR A 124 8.67 -10.90 20.88
CA THR A 124 9.35 -9.86 20.09
C THR A 124 8.83 -8.50 20.55
N PRO A 125 9.66 -7.61 21.13
CA PRO A 125 9.20 -6.34 21.71
C PRO A 125 9.01 -5.22 20.68
N VAL A 126 9.03 -5.51 19.37
CA VAL A 126 8.90 -4.49 18.32
C VAL A 126 7.50 -4.56 17.72
N ALA A 127 6.71 -3.53 17.99
CA ALA A 127 5.33 -3.43 17.54
C ALA A 127 5.19 -3.56 16.01
N ASN A 128 4.42 -4.55 15.54
CA ASN A 128 3.87 -4.59 14.18
C ASN A 128 2.79 -3.49 14.04
N GLN A 129 3.23 -2.23 13.99
CA GLN A 129 2.36 -1.07 13.80
C GLN A 129 2.62 -0.43 12.45
N LEU A 130 1.61 -0.48 11.57
CA LEU A 130 1.60 0.23 10.31
C LEU A 130 0.93 1.59 10.52
N GLN A 131 1.64 2.67 10.26
CA GLN A 131 1.04 4.00 10.11
C GLN A 131 0.99 4.35 8.63
N TYR A 132 0.05 3.78 7.88
CA TYR A 132 0.00 4.10 6.46
C TYR A 132 -0.73 5.41 6.21
N ARG A 133 -0.17 6.19 5.29
CA ARG A 133 -0.94 7.11 4.46
C ARG A 133 -1.24 6.35 3.17
N ILE A 134 -2.43 6.48 2.60
CA ILE A 134 -2.64 6.14 1.18
C ILE A 134 -2.92 7.46 0.54
N VAL A 135 -1.93 8.04 -0.13
CA VAL A 135 -2.19 9.14 -1.06
C VAL A 135 -2.14 8.51 -2.44
N LEU A 136 -3.30 8.31 -3.05
CA LEU A 136 -3.41 8.02 -4.47
C LEU A 136 -3.27 9.34 -5.19
N ILE A 137 -2.09 9.58 -5.76
CA ILE A 137 -1.85 10.70 -6.66
C ILE A 137 -2.03 10.17 -8.07
N THR A 138 -2.98 10.75 -8.79
CA THR A 138 -3.04 10.65 -10.25
C THR A 138 -2.42 11.93 -10.81
N VAL A 139 -1.31 11.79 -11.53
CA VAL A 139 -0.76 12.90 -12.31
C VAL A 139 -1.35 12.78 -13.72
N ALA A 140 -2.14 13.77 -14.12
CA ALA A 140 -2.28 14.12 -15.52
C ALA A 140 -1.21 15.19 -15.78
N LEU A 141 -0.38 15.00 -16.81
CA LEU A 141 0.56 16.03 -17.27
C LEU A 141 -0.20 17.16 -17.96
#